data_AF-A0A3R9XBW4-F1
#
_entry.id   AF-A0A3R9XBW4-F1
#
_cell.length_a   1.000
_cell.length_b   1.000
_cell.length_c   1.000
_cell.angle_alpha   90.00
_cell.angle_beta   90.00
_cell.angle_gamma   90.00
#
_symmetry.space_group_name_H-M   'P 1'
#
loop_
_entity.id
_entity.type
_entity.pdbx_description
1 polymer ?
#
loop_
_entity_poly.entity_id
_entity_poly.type
_entity_poly.pdbx_seq_one_letter_code
_entity_poly.pdbx_strand_id
1 'polypeptide(L)'
;MSGIFGDTLTYTQEEGGEVRLVTFGDDKYARYETLDGYSVVYDATQGRYCYATDDGGGDERRFVSTGVAVSEPAPTGLPRHLREGQLFRRDRVKARLMEMVPPGERAAVDPDTLLTFGPEQGLLPGDRLTEGDVQGLTILVDFPGTPTDVPVDAVEALLNAPDYTANGNTCSVKGFFETMSTGRLRFANTVVGPFRLSRPRLAYALPANQGLLVPEALQAALDHGVDFGRFDSLGRGIVDSICIMYAGRTEFRGDLWPHNSRFVAQIDGVSTNFYTVTSIGGSAADLSIGTFCHESGHLLCRWPDLYDYGKIEREGDDFTSAGLGTYCTMAAGNHLGHGFVPSAVCVYLRRLVGWTRDVDISEPGTYEARHGAYDEALVFPHPGRQDVEYYLVENRSSIGFDAELTSSGLAVYHCDIRGSNEFQQGTPTRHYQCALLQADGHLDLETNRNQGDGADLYGPTPGTAVSHSSRPASLWWDGTESGLTVSAISPPGEVITFRTGARGVAGTVVTGSSAPGAAIVDDARGGLTDVITLDAEGTVGELTVVLEIEHPRIGDLRVVLLSPTGRRAVLHNRTGGDDKNLRLELDSQPPTPLAPLLGDGVRGAWKLKVTDVVAPAAGTLVDWSLSVRTGT
;
A
#
# COMPACT_ATOMS: atom_id res chain seq x y z
N MET A 1 -1.60 6.38 -11.92
CA MET A 1 -2.74 5.96 -12.77
C MET A 1 -3.64 5.18 -11.87
N SER A 2 -4.95 5.35 -11.91
CA SER A 2 -5.78 4.64 -10.93
C SER A 2 -5.83 3.14 -11.24
N GLY A 3 -5.23 2.33 -10.36
CA GLY A 3 -5.38 0.87 -10.36
C GLY A 3 -6.76 0.43 -9.87
N ILE A 4 -7.20 -0.76 -10.26
CA ILE A 4 -8.45 -1.41 -9.88
C ILE A 4 -8.12 -2.80 -9.33
N PHE A 5 -8.65 -3.12 -8.15
CA PHE A 5 -8.15 -4.25 -7.35
C PHE A 5 -9.26 -5.27 -7.02
N GLY A 6 -10.00 -5.70 -8.04
CA GLY A 6 -11.09 -6.65 -7.91
C GLY A 6 -12.48 -6.00 -7.82
N ASP A 7 -12.60 -4.73 -8.20
CA ASP A 7 -13.88 -4.04 -8.22
C ASP A 7 -14.82 -4.60 -9.29
N THR A 8 -16.10 -4.67 -8.96
CA THR A 8 -17.13 -5.05 -9.92
C THR A 8 -17.63 -3.82 -10.67
N LEU A 9 -17.34 -3.76 -11.96
CA LEU A 9 -17.61 -2.62 -12.82
C LEU A 9 -18.55 -3.00 -13.96
N THR A 10 -19.32 -2.02 -14.43
CA THR A 10 -20.23 -2.18 -15.57
C THR A 10 -19.58 -1.61 -16.83
N TYR A 11 -19.53 -2.41 -17.89
CA TYR A 11 -18.91 -2.08 -19.17
C TYR A 11 -19.94 -1.98 -20.28
N THR A 12 -19.72 -1.02 -21.18
CA THR A 12 -20.51 -0.90 -22.42
C THR A 12 -19.90 -1.78 -23.52
N GLN A 13 -20.77 -2.30 -24.39
CA GLN A 13 -20.39 -3.07 -25.57
C GLN A 13 -20.96 -2.40 -26.82
N GLU A 14 -20.30 -2.56 -27.96
CA GLU A 14 -20.88 -2.15 -29.25
C GLU A 14 -22.11 -3.03 -29.56
N GLU A 15 -22.07 -4.31 -29.17
CA GLU A 15 -23.14 -5.29 -29.33
C GLU A 15 -23.48 -5.99 -28.00
N GLY A 16 -24.76 -6.21 -27.70
CA GLY A 16 -25.18 -7.05 -26.56
C GLY A 16 -25.38 -6.34 -25.21
N GLY A 17 -25.48 -5.00 -25.19
CA GLY A 17 -25.82 -4.23 -23.98
C GLY A 17 -24.69 -4.11 -22.96
N GLU A 18 -25.02 -3.75 -21.72
CA GLU A 18 -24.02 -3.63 -20.64
C GLU A 18 -23.68 -4.99 -20.02
N VAL A 19 -22.43 -5.15 -19.56
CA VAL A 19 -21.96 -6.33 -18.82
C VAL A 19 -21.29 -5.94 -17.51
N ARG A 20 -21.50 -6.71 -16.44
CA ARG A 20 -20.78 -6.55 -15.17
C ARG A 20 -19.60 -7.50 -15.09
N LEU A 21 -18.41 -6.98 -14.83
CA LEU A 21 -17.16 -7.73 -14.76
C LEU A 21 -16.38 -7.35 -13.50
N VAL A 22 -15.70 -8.33 -12.91
CA VAL A 22 -14.66 -8.12 -11.90
C VAL A 22 -13.39 -7.70 -12.62
N THR A 23 -12.83 -6.56 -12.25
CA THR A 23 -11.70 -5.94 -12.95
C THR A 23 -10.47 -5.94 -12.09
N PHE A 24 -9.31 -6.20 -12.69
CA PHE A 24 -8.02 -6.14 -12.01
C PHE A 24 -7.00 -5.44 -12.91
N GLY A 25 -6.17 -4.59 -12.34
CA GLY A 25 -5.02 -3.98 -13.01
C GLY A 25 -5.12 -2.46 -13.15
N ASP A 26 -4.42 -1.90 -14.12
CA ASP A 26 -4.27 -0.47 -14.36
C ASP A 26 -4.31 -0.15 -15.88
N ASP A 27 -3.99 1.10 -16.24
CA ASP A 27 -3.95 1.55 -17.63
C ASP A 27 -2.83 0.90 -18.48
N LYS A 28 -1.85 0.24 -17.84
CA LYS A 28 -0.76 -0.48 -18.49
C LYS A 28 -1.15 -1.92 -18.78
N TYR A 29 -1.79 -2.58 -17.82
CA TYR A 29 -2.26 -3.94 -17.94
C TYR A 29 -3.52 -4.16 -17.11
N ALA A 30 -4.53 -4.78 -17.73
CA ALA A 30 -5.72 -5.18 -17.02
C ALA A 30 -6.33 -6.46 -17.55
N ARG A 31 -7.02 -7.16 -16.64
CA ARG A 31 -7.81 -8.35 -16.92
C ARG A 31 -9.22 -8.20 -16.34
N TYR A 32 -10.13 -8.95 -16.93
CA TYR A 32 -11.54 -8.92 -16.57
C TYR A 32 -12.05 -10.35 -16.39
N GLU A 33 -12.92 -10.54 -15.42
CA GLU A 33 -13.56 -11.80 -15.14
C GLU A 33 -15.08 -11.60 -15.02
N THR A 34 -15.86 -12.63 -15.36
CA THR A 34 -17.27 -12.67 -14.96
C THR A 34 -17.37 -12.78 -13.44
N LEU A 35 -18.56 -12.52 -12.88
CA LEU A 35 -18.80 -12.70 -11.44
C LEU A 35 -18.58 -14.14 -10.95
N ASP A 36 -18.64 -15.11 -11.87
CA ASP A 36 -18.37 -16.53 -11.60
C ASP A 36 -16.88 -16.91 -11.76
N GLY A 37 -16.01 -15.94 -12.06
CA GLY A 37 -14.56 -16.13 -12.15
C GLY A 37 -14.05 -16.62 -13.50
N TYR A 38 -14.83 -16.53 -14.58
CA TYR A 38 -14.32 -16.85 -15.92
C TYR A 38 -13.62 -15.63 -16.53
N SER A 39 -12.40 -15.79 -17.01
CA SER A 39 -11.67 -14.71 -17.69
C SER A 39 -12.34 -14.36 -19.02
N VAL A 40 -12.37 -13.07 -19.36
CA VAL A 40 -13.01 -12.57 -20.58
C VAL A 40 -12.12 -11.55 -21.29
N VAL A 41 -12.33 -11.41 -22.60
CA VAL A 41 -11.68 -10.40 -23.44
C VAL A 41 -12.71 -9.68 -24.29
N TYR A 42 -12.46 -8.41 -24.59
CA TYR A 42 -13.28 -7.69 -25.57
C TYR A 42 -12.90 -8.12 -26.98
N ASP A 43 -13.82 -8.79 -27.67
CA ASP A 43 -13.63 -9.21 -29.06
C ASP A 43 -14.02 -8.06 -29.99
N ALA A 44 -13.02 -7.32 -30.47
CA ALA A 44 -13.23 -6.18 -31.36
C ALA A 44 -13.91 -6.55 -32.70
N THR A 45 -13.87 -7.82 -33.11
CA THR A 45 -14.56 -8.26 -34.34
C THR A 45 -16.05 -8.49 -34.11
N GLN A 46 -16.44 -8.83 -32.88
CA GLN A 46 -17.83 -9.02 -32.48
C GLN A 46 -18.42 -7.81 -31.74
N GLY A 47 -17.59 -6.84 -31.35
CA GLY A 47 -18.01 -5.66 -30.61
C GLY A 47 -18.51 -5.95 -29.19
N ARG A 48 -18.09 -7.05 -28.57
CA ARG A 48 -18.60 -7.52 -27.27
C ARG A 48 -17.58 -8.33 -26.48
N TYR A 49 -17.81 -8.48 -25.18
CA TYR A 49 -17.01 -9.36 -24.33
C TYR A 49 -17.35 -10.82 -24.58
N CYS A 50 -16.30 -11.61 -24.80
CA CYS A 50 -16.37 -13.04 -24.99
C CYS A 50 -15.54 -13.74 -23.91
N TYR A 51 -15.91 -14.98 -23.58
CA TYR A 51 -15.09 -15.82 -22.73
C TYR A 51 -13.68 -15.97 -23.35
N ALA A 52 -12.66 -15.91 -22.50
CA ALA A 52 -11.27 -16.05 -22.90
C ALA A 52 -10.77 -17.46 -22.61
N THR A 53 -10.07 -18.03 -23.59
CA THR A 53 -9.14 -19.15 -23.39
C THR A 53 -7.71 -18.61 -23.49
N ASP A 54 -6.74 -19.49 -23.33
CA ASP A 54 -5.35 -19.17 -23.62
C ASP A 54 -4.81 -19.89 -24.87
N ASP A 55 -3.69 -19.40 -25.40
CA ASP A 55 -2.98 -19.96 -26.57
C ASP A 55 -1.94 -21.04 -26.21
N GLY A 56 -1.85 -21.44 -24.93
CA GLY A 56 -0.89 -22.43 -24.45
C GLY A 56 0.57 -21.96 -24.41
N GLY A 57 0.86 -20.66 -24.55
CA GLY A 57 2.22 -20.11 -24.67
C GLY A 57 3.10 -20.10 -23.41
N GLY A 58 2.77 -20.84 -22.34
CA GLY A 58 3.52 -20.82 -21.08
C GLY A 58 3.60 -19.41 -20.47
N ASP A 59 4.81 -18.90 -20.25
CA ASP A 59 5.02 -17.56 -19.71
C ASP A 59 4.74 -16.42 -20.72
N GLU A 60 4.64 -16.71 -22.02
CA GLU A 60 4.24 -15.75 -23.06
C GLU A 60 2.76 -15.86 -23.43
N ARG A 61 2.02 -16.70 -22.70
CA ARG A 61 0.63 -17.04 -22.97
C ARG A 61 -0.27 -15.81 -23.04
N ARG A 62 -1.18 -15.82 -24.00
CA ARG A 62 -2.11 -14.71 -24.26
C ARG A 62 -3.55 -15.16 -24.14
N PHE A 63 -4.43 -14.24 -23.77
CA PHE A 63 -5.84 -14.50 -23.89
C PHE A 63 -6.27 -14.48 -25.36
N VAL A 64 -7.13 -15.45 -25.69
CA VAL A 64 -7.76 -15.58 -27.00
C VAL A 64 -9.27 -15.62 -26.78
N SER A 65 -10.00 -14.82 -27.54
CA SER A 65 -11.46 -14.88 -27.56
C SER A 65 -11.92 -16.27 -27.99
N THR A 66 -12.79 -16.89 -27.21
CA THR A 66 -13.49 -18.12 -27.63
C THR A 66 -14.59 -17.83 -28.66
N GLY A 67 -14.91 -16.56 -28.89
CA GLY A 67 -16.04 -16.11 -29.71
C GLY A 67 -17.42 -16.31 -29.08
N VAL A 68 -17.50 -16.92 -27.89
CA VAL A 68 -18.75 -17.11 -27.13
C VAL A 68 -18.96 -15.92 -26.22
N ALA A 69 -20.08 -15.22 -26.38
CA ALA A 69 -20.39 -14.04 -25.59
C ALA A 69 -20.63 -14.38 -24.12
N VAL A 70 -20.28 -13.46 -23.23
CA VAL A 70 -20.53 -13.56 -21.78
C VAL A 70 -22.02 -13.60 -21.40
N SER A 71 -22.91 -13.23 -22.31
CA SER A 71 -24.36 -13.38 -22.17
C SER A 71 -24.85 -14.81 -22.42
N GLU A 72 -23.99 -15.67 -22.96
CA GLU A 72 -24.26 -17.08 -23.24
C GLU A 72 -23.62 -17.97 -22.16
N PRO A 73 -24.02 -19.26 -22.02
CA PRO A 73 -23.36 -20.16 -21.08
C PRO A 73 -21.87 -20.33 -21.39
N ALA A 74 -21.04 -20.33 -20.34
CA ALA A 74 -19.60 -20.54 -20.46
C ALA A 74 -19.27 -21.86 -21.18
N PRO A 75 -18.29 -21.88 -22.11
CA PRO A 75 -17.84 -23.10 -22.77
C PRO A 75 -17.47 -24.20 -21.77
N THR A 76 -17.91 -25.44 -22.04
CA THR A 76 -17.61 -26.59 -21.18
C THR A 76 -16.11 -26.80 -21.02
N GLY A 77 -15.64 -26.90 -19.78
CA GLY A 77 -14.24 -27.18 -19.46
C GLY A 77 -13.33 -25.94 -19.42
N LEU A 78 -13.88 -24.73 -19.58
CA LEU A 78 -13.10 -23.51 -19.44
C LEU A 78 -12.64 -23.33 -17.98
N PRO A 79 -11.33 -23.17 -17.71
CA PRO A 79 -10.85 -22.91 -16.36
C PRO A 79 -11.23 -21.49 -15.89
N ARG A 80 -11.37 -21.34 -14.57
CA ARG A 80 -11.61 -20.06 -13.91
C ARG A 80 -10.29 -19.39 -13.52
N HIS A 81 -10.31 -18.07 -13.38
CA HIS A 81 -9.20 -17.24 -12.95
C HIS A 81 -7.93 -17.45 -13.80
N LEU A 82 -8.12 -17.64 -15.12
CA LEU A 82 -7.00 -17.66 -16.04
C LEU A 82 -6.26 -16.32 -15.97
N ARG A 83 -4.94 -16.37 -16.18
CA ARG A 83 -4.05 -15.19 -16.22
C ARG A 83 -3.21 -15.22 -17.49
N GLU A 84 -2.93 -14.09 -18.11
CA GLU A 84 -1.92 -14.08 -19.17
C GLU A 84 -0.53 -14.37 -18.60
N GLY A 85 0.33 -14.93 -19.44
CA GLY A 85 1.68 -15.31 -19.06
C GLY A 85 2.49 -14.11 -18.55
N GLN A 86 3.38 -14.38 -17.60
CA GLN A 86 4.24 -13.39 -16.95
C GLN A 86 5.03 -12.51 -17.94
N LEU A 87 5.70 -13.12 -18.92
CA LEU A 87 6.49 -12.39 -19.91
C LEU A 87 5.62 -11.51 -20.81
N PHE A 88 4.43 -11.99 -21.19
CA PHE A 88 3.50 -11.21 -22.00
C PHE A 88 3.01 -9.95 -21.25
N ARG A 89 2.61 -10.11 -19.99
CA ARG A 89 2.16 -8.98 -19.15
C ARG A 89 3.27 -7.94 -19.00
N ARG A 90 4.48 -8.38 -18.68
CA ARG A 90 5.67 -7.51 -18.55
C ARG A 90 5.93 -6.71 -19.84
N ASP A 91 5.93 -7.38 -20.98
CA ASP A 91 6.26 -6.74 -22.25
C ASP A 91 5.18 -5.73 -22.68
N ARG A 92 3.90 -6.01 -22.37
CA ARG A 92 2.79 -5.07 -22.58
C ARG A 92 2.94 -3.80 -21.74
N VAL A 93 3.30 -3.93 -20.46
CA VAL A 93 3.51 -2.76 -19.59
C VAL A 93 4.71 -1.93 -20.07
N LYS A 94 5.83 -2.58 -20.42
CA LYS A 94 7.01 -1.90 -20.97
C LYS A 94 6.69 -1.11 -22.23
N ALA A 95 5.92 -1.70 -23.16
CA ALA A 95 5.49 -1.02 -24.37
C ALA A 95 4.68 0.24 -24.04
N ARG A 96 3.73 0.15 -23.11
CA ARG A 96 2.89 1.28 -22.71
C ARG A 96 3.65 2.37 -21.94
N LEU A 97 4.67 2.04 -21.15
CA LEU A 97 5.55 3.02 -20.52
C LEU A 97 6.44 3.74 -21.53
N MET A 98 6.96 3.01 -22.51
CA MET A 98 7.75 3.58 -23.61
C MET A 98 6.94 4.56 -24.46
N GLU A 99 5.61 4.44 -24.50
CA GLU A 99 4.76 5.42 -25.16
C GLU A 99 4.82 6.81 -24.50
N MET A 100 5.05 6.88 -23.18
CA MET A 100 5.18 8.14 -22.42
C MET A 100 6.50 8.86 -22.70
N VAL A 101 7.51 8.14 -23.20
CA VAL A 101 8.78 8.72 -23.64
C VAL A 101 8.58 9.32 -25.04
N PRO A 102 8.92 10.60 -25.27
CA PRO A 102 8.81 11.19 -26.60
C PRO A 102 9.54 10.37 -27.65
N PRO A 103 9.02 10.24 -28.88
CA PRO A 103 9.65 9.44 -29.92
C PRO A 103 11.14 9.75 -30.16
N GLY A 104 11.56 11.01 -29.98
CA GLY A 104 12.97 11.42 -30.12
C GLY A 104 13.89 11.03 -28.95
N GLU A 105 13.34 10.66 -27.80
CA GLU A 105 14.08 10.33 -26.57
C GLU A 105 14.11 8.81 -26.30
N ARG A 106 13.20 8.03 -26.91
CA ARG A 106 13.03 6.57 -26.67
C ARG A 106 14.31 5.75 -26.81
N ALA A 107 15.19 6.09 -27.74
CA ALA A 107 16.42 5.34 -28.00
C ALA A 107 17.44 5.42 -26.86
N ALA A 108 17.32 6.39 -25.95
CA ALA A 108 18.23 6.63 -24.84
C ALA A 108 17.68 6.11 -23.49
N VAL A 109 16.46 5.59 -23.45
CA VAL A 109 15.80 5.14 -22.22
C VAL A 109 15.74 3.62 -22.18
N ASP A 110 16.26 3.04 -21.10
CA ASP A 110 16.07 1.62 -20.81
C ASP A 110 14.66 1.41 -20.22
N PRO A 111 13.77 0.59 -20.84
CA PRO A 111 12.45 0.33 -20.26
C PRO A 111 12.50 -0.24 -18.85
N ASP A 112 13.57 -0.96 -18.47
CA ASP A 112 13.73 -1.49 -17.12
C ASP A 112 14.01 -0.38 -16.09
N THR A 113 14.57 0.78 -16.50
CA THR A 113 14.80 1.91 -15.60
C THR A 113 13.58 2.80 -15.42
N LEU A 114 12.60 2.75 -16.33
CA LEU A 114 11.27 3.34 -16.10
C LEU A 114 10.45 2.57 -15.05
N LEU A 115 10.83 1.32 -14.77
CA LEU A 115 10.17 0.42 -13.83
C LEU A 115 10.74 0.50 -12.43
N THR A 116 11.95 1.04 -12.29
CA THR A 116 12.72 0.95 -11.06
C THR A 116 13.08 2.35 -10.60
N PHE A 117 12.63 2.67 -9.38
CA PHE A 117 12.92 3.91 -8.64
C PHE A 117 12.10 5.12 -9.10
N GLY A 118 11.67 5.96 -8.15
CA GLY A 118 11.40 7.36 -8.47
C GLY A 118 12.74 8.03 -8.77
N PRO A 119 13.12 8.24 -10.05
CA PRO A 119 14.49 8.62 -10.42
C PRO A 119 14.87 10.00 -9.87
N GLU A 120 13.87 10.81 -9.50
CA GLU A 120 14.03 12.15 -8.93
C GLU A 120 13.79 12.13 -7.41
N GLN A 121 14.67 11.46 -6.67
CA GLN A 121 14.61 11.36 -5.19
C GLN A 121 13.26 10.80 -4.70
N GLY A 122 12.76 9.78 -5.39
CA GLY A 122 11.49 9.15 -5.07
C GLY A 122 10.27 9.73 -5.80
N LEU A 123 10.44 10.77 -6.61
CA LEU A 123 9.39 11.29 -7.50
C LEU A 123 9.58 10.80 -8.93
N LEU A 124 8.50 10.85 -9.72
CA LEU A 124 8.54 10.67 -11.16
C LEU A 124 9.32 11.83 -11.83
N PRO A 125 9.96 11.60 -12.98
CA PRO A 125 10.68 12.65 -13.69
C PRO A 125 9.72 13.68 -14.29
N GLY A 126 10.23 14.89 -14.52
CA GLY A 126 9.52 16.00 -15.15
C GLY A 126 9.30 17.20 -14.23
N ASP A 127 8.70 18.25 -14.79
CA ASP A 127 8.42 19.48 -14.06
C ASP A 127 7.38 19.27 -12.94
N ARG A 128 7.51 20.05 -11.87
CA ARG A 128 6.62 20.01 -10.71
C ARG A 128 5.89 21.34 -10.55
N LEU A 129 4.60 21.26 -10.25
CA LEU A 129 3.66 22.35 -10.03
C LEU A 129 3.13 22.25 -8.59
N THR A 130 4.02 22.40 -7.62
CA THR A 130 3.76 22.09 -6.20
C THR A 130 3.46 23.32 -5.36
N GLU A 131 3.51 24.52 -5.92
CA GLU A 131 3.24 25.77 -5.22
C GLU A 131 2.68 26.85 -6.16
N GLY A 132 2.04 27.86 -5.58
CA GLY A 132 1.48 29.00 -6.29
C GLY A 132 0.07 28.75 -6.83
N ASP A 133 -0.36 29.64 -7.71
CA ASP A 133 -1.62 29.55 -8.44
C ASP A 133 -1.37 28.82 -9.76
N VAL A 134 -2.01 27.66 -9.94
CA VAL A 134 -1.90 26.84 -11.15
C VAL A 134 -3.27 26.76 -11.81
N GLN A 135 -3.36 27.22 -13.06
CA GLN A 135 -4.58 27.14 -13.86
C GLN A 135 -4.50 25.96 -14.83
N GLY A 136 -5.30 24.92 -14.58
CA GLY A 136 -5.51 23.81 -15.49
C GLY A 136 -6.58 24.09 -16.55
N LEU A 137 -6.46 23.40 -17.68
CA LEU A 137 -7.47 23.32 -18.73
C LEU A 137 -8.17 21.96 -18.64
N THR A 138 -9.49 21.96 -18.41
CA THR A 138 -10.32 20.76 -18.51
C THR A 138 -11.19 20.82 -19.76
N ILE A 139 -10.98 19.88 -20.68
CA ILE A 139 -11.72 19.77 -21.94
C ILE A 139 -12.77 18.68 -21.78
N LEU A 140 -14.04 19.05 -21.83
CA LEU A 140 -15.15 18.11 -21.87
C LEU A 140 -15.34 17.63 -23.30
N VAL A 141 -15.49 16.32 -23.48
CA VAL A 141 -15.76 15.72 -24.78
C VAL A 141 -16.91 14.74 -24.71
N ASP A 142 -17.71 14.68 -25.78
CA ASP A 142 -18.75 13.67 -25.95
C ASP A 142 -18.64 12.99 -27.33
N PHE A 143 -19.45 11.96 -27.57
CA PHE A 143 -19.27 11.07 -28.72
C PHE A 143 -20.57 10.85 -29.49
N PRO A 144 -20.53 10.50 -30.78
CA PRO A 144 -21.69 10.00 -31.51
C PRO A 144 -22.26 8.78 -30.77
N GLY A 145 -23.55 8.84 -30.43
CA GLY A 145 -24.23 7.79 -29.65
C GLY A 145 -23.96 7.81 -28.14
N THR A 146 -23.09 8.69 -27.64
CA THR A 146 -22.86 8.89 -26.20
C THR A 146 -22.70 10.39 -25.90
N PRO A 147 -23.80 11.17 -25.99
CA PRO A 147 -23.80 12.55 -25.50
C PRO A 147 -23.66 12.58 -23.96
N THR A 148 -23.22 13.71 -23.41
CA THR A 148 -23.30 13.97 -21.97
C THR A 148 -24.50 14.85 -21.64
N ASP A 149 -25.28 14.44 -20.65
CA ASP A 149 -26.31 15.28 -20.01
C ASP A 149 -25.77 15.93 -18.72
N VAL A 150 -24.49 15.70 -18.38
CA VAL A 150 -23.86 16.31 -17.21
C VAL A 150 -23.63 17.80 -17.48
N PRO A 151 -24.22 18.70 -16.68
CA PRO A 151 -24.05 20.13 -16.88
C PRO A 151 -22.60 20.59 -16.69
N VAL A 152 -22.14 21.52 -17.53
CA VAL A 152 -20.76 22.05 -17.46
C VAL A 152 -20.50 22.72 -16.10
N ASP A 153 -21.48 23.44 -15.57
CA ASP A 153 -21.41 24.09 -14.25
C ASP A 153 -21.30 23.09 -13.10
N ALA A 154 -21.87 21.89 -13.24
CA ALA A 154 -21.67 20.81 -12.28
C ALA A 154 -20.22 20.31 -12.26
N VAL A 155 -19.58 20.19 -13.43
CA VAL A 155 -18.15 19.86 -13.52
C VAL A 155 -17.28 21.01 -13.01
N GLU A 156 -17.58 22.25 -13.37
CA GLU A 156 -16.89 23.43 -12.84
C GLU A 156 -16.96 23.49 -11.30
N ALA A 157 -18.12 23.18 -10.72
CA ALA A 157 -18.30 23.13 -9.27
C ALA A 157 -17.48 22.01 -8.63
N LEU A 158 -17.49 20.79 -9.19
CA LEU A 158 -16.64 19.68 -8.73
C LEU A 158 -15.16 20.07 -8.70
N LEU A 159 -14.70 20.80 -9.71
CA LEU A 159 -13.27 21.13 -9.83
C LEU A 159 -12.86 22.34 -8.98
N ASN A 160 -13.75 23.32 -8.77
CA ASN A 160 -13.34 24.64 -8.26
C ASN A 160 -14.11 25.17 -7.05
N ALA A 161 -15.31 24.67 -6.73
CA ALA A 161 -16.14 25.34 -5.73
C ALA A 161 -15.54 25.21 -4.30
N PRO A 162 -15.52 26.28 -3.50
CA PRO A 162 -14.81 26.32 -2.22
C PRO A 162 -15.38 25.39 -1.14
N ASP A 163 -16.64 24.98 -1.27
CA ASP A 163 -17.35 24.11 -0.30
C ASP A 163 -18.16 23.02 -1.02
N TYR A 164 -17.58 22.41 -2.07
CA TYR A 164 -18.29 21.42 -2.87
C TYR A 164 -18.55 20.12 -2.08
N THR A 165 -19.82 19.76 -1.91
CA THR A 165 -20.22 18.51 -1.24
C THR A 165 -21.29 17.71 -1.98
N ALA A 166 -21.53 18.02 -3.26
CA ALA A 166 -22.57 17.32 -4.02
C ALA A 166 -22.18 15.84 -4.21
N ASN A 167 -23.19 14.97 -4.30
CA ASN A 167 -23.06 13.51 -4.48
C ASN A 167 -22.26 12.78 -3.40
N GLY A 168 -22.04 13.41 -2.23
CA GLY A 168 -21.24 12.83 -1.15
C GLY A 168 -19.75 13.11 -1.25
N ASN A 169 -19.31 13.97 -2.19
CA ASN A 169 -17.93 14.43 -2.22
C ASN A 169 -17.59 15.21 -0.94
N THR A 170 -16.35 15.09 -0.47
CA THR A 170 -15.90 15.83 0.73
C THR A 170 -15.48 17.26 0.44
N CYS A 171 -15.04 17.54 -0.79
CA CYS A 171 -14.58 18.85 -1.26
C CYS A 171 -14.55 18.88 -2.80
N SER A 172 -14.10 20.00 -3.37
CA SER A 172 -13.72 20.08 -4.78
C SER A 172 -12.28 19.63 -5.00
N VAL A 173 -11.88 19.38 -6.24
CA VAL A 173 -10.47 19.09 -6.58
C VAL A 173 -9.55 20.23 -6.11
N LYS A 174 -9.94 21.48 -6.34
CA LYS A 174 -9.22 22.64 -5.80
C LYS A 174 -9.10 22.57 -4.27
N GLY A 175 -10.20 22.32 -3.57
CA GLY A 175 -10.21 22.19 -2.11
C GLY A 175 -9.33 21.06 -1.59
N PHE A 176 -9.26 19.93 -2.30
CA PHE A 176 -8.38 18.81 -1.97
C PHE A 176 -6.91 19.23 -2.00
N PHE A 177 -6.42 19.78 -3.12
CA PHE A 177 -5.03 20.20 -3.25
C PHE A 177 -4.67 21.39 -2.35
N GLU A 178 -5.58 22.34 -2.16
CA GLU A 178 -5.39 23.44 -1.21
C GLU A 178 -5.25 22.92 0.22
N THR A 179 -6.07 21.92 0.62
CA THR A 179 -6.00 21.34 1.96
C THR A 179 -4.74 20.51 2.16
N MET A 180 -4.43 19.59 1.23
CA MET A 180 -3.26 18.70 1.32
C MET A 180 -1.93 19.46 1.28
N SER A 181 -1.90 20.61 0.60
CA SER A 181 -0.73 21.49 0.53
C SER A 181 -0.73 22.60 1.58
N THR A 182 -1.74 22.67 2.47
CA THR A 182 -1.92 23.78 3.43
C THR A 182 -1.84 25.16 2.77
N GLY A 183 -2.49 25.30 1.61
CA GLY A 183 -2.59 26.53 0.84
C GLY A 183 -1.37 26.90 -0.01
N ARG A 184 -0.32 26.06 -0.02
CA ARG A 184 0.87 26.28 -0.86
C ARG A 184 0.54 26.18 -2.35
N LEU A 185 -0.31 25.23 -2.73
CA LEU A 185 -0.78 25.02 -4.10
C LEU A 185 -2.28 25.35 -4.20
N ARG A 186 -2.63 26.23 -5.14
CA ARG A 186 -4.01 26.58 -5.49
C ARG A 186 -4.25 26.15 -6.93
N PHE A 187 -4.78 24.94 -7.09
CA PHE A 187 -5.04 24.35 -8.40
C PHE A 187 -6.50 24.57 -8.81
N ALA A 188 -6.72 25.45 -9.79
CA ALA A 188 -8.04 25.72 -10.36
C ALA A 188 -8.10 25.27 -11.81
N ASN A 189 -9.28 24.94 -12.31
CA ASN A 189 -9.48 24.46 -13.68
C ASN A 189 -10.47 25.34 -14.45
N THR A 190 -10.14 25.68 -15.69
CA THR A 190 -11.11 26.24 -16.65
C THR A 190 -11.72 25.09 -17.43
N VAL A 191 -13.05 24.99 -17.41
CA VAL A 191 -13.78 23.96 -18.14
C VAL A 191 -14.23 24.50 -19.50
N VAL A 192 -14.02 23.71 -20.56
CA VAL A 192 -14.45 24.03 -21.93
C VAL A 192 -15.18 22.84 -22.56
N GLY A 193 -16.03 23.09 -23.55
CA GLY A 193 -16.85 22.04 -24.19
C GLY A 193 -18.26 21.93 -23.58
N PRO A 194 -18.95 20.79 -23.76
CA PRO A 194 -18.47 19.56 -24.38
C PRO A 194 -18.26 19.69 -25.89
N PHE A 195 -17.16 19.13 -26.39
CA PHE A 195 -16.89 19.01 -27.82
C PHE A 195 -17.19 17.59 -28.31
N ARG A 196 -17.96 17.51 -29.40
CA ARG A 196 -18.29 16.23 -30.04
C ARG A 196 -17.10 15.72 -30.85
N LEU A 197 -16.52 14.61 -30.43
CA LEU A 197 -15.50 13.92 -31.21
C LEU A 197 -16.11 13.15 -32.39
N SER A 198 -15.29 12.80 -33.37
CA SER A 198 -15.72 12.27 -34.66
C SER A 198 -16.07 10.78 -34.65
N ARG A 199 -15.60 10.02 -33.65
CA ARG A 199 -15.81 8.56 -33.56
C ARG A 199 -16.66 8.19 -32.35
N PRO A 200 -17.42 7.07 -32.40
CA PRO A 200 -18.06 6.50 -31.23
C PRO A 200 -17.07 6.25 -30.09
N ARG A 201 -17.52 6.38 -28.84
CA ARG A 201 -16.68 6.31 -27.64
C ARG A 201 -15.73 5.12 -27.63
N LEU A 202 -16.27 3.90 -27.74
CA LEU A 202 -15.49 2.66 -27.67
C LEU A 202 -14.44 2.51 -28.78
N ALA A 203 -14.59 3.23 -29.90
CA ALA A 203 -13.62 3.20 -31.00
C ALA A 203 -12.25 3.73 -30.55
N TYR A 204 -12.19 4.71 -29.64
CA TYR A 204 -10.93 5.26 -29.11
C TYR A 204 -10.18 4.29 -28.18
N ALA A 205 -10.85 3.26 -27.66
CA ALA A 205 -10.22 2.20 -26.88
C ALA A 205 -9.68 1.04 -27.74
N LEU A 206 -9.89 1.06 -29.06
CA LEU A 206 -9.44 0.01 -29.97
C LEU A 206 -8.02 0.29 -30.48
N PRO A 207 -7.19 -0.76 -30.68
CA PRO A 207 -5.82 -0.60 -31.19
C PRO A 207 -5.70 0.22 -32.47
N ALA A 208 -6.71 0.15 -33.37
CA ALA A 208 -6.71 0.89 -34.63
C ALA A 208 -6.81 2.42 -34.47
N ASN A 209 -7.24 2.92 -33.31
CA ASN A 209 -7.42 4.35 -33.04
C ASN A 209 -6.60 4.83 -31.82
N GLN A 210 -5.64 4.02 -31.37
CA GLN A 210 -4.78 4.37 -30.25
C GLN A 210 -4.05 5.70 -30.52
N GLY A 211 -4.02 6.56 -29.50
CA GLY A 211 -3.41 7.88 -29.51
C GLY A 211 -4.24 8.98 -30.17
N LEU A 212 -5.47 8.71 -30.63
CA LEU A 212 -6.28 9.72 -31.33
C LEU A 212 -7.16 10.59 -30.43
N LEU A 213 -7.50 10.13 -29.22
CA LEU A 213 -8.43 10.83 -28.32
C LEU A 213 -7.93 12.25 -27.96
N VAL A 214 -6.68 12.33 -27.51
CA VAL A 214 -6.05 13.56 -27.02
C VAL A 214 -5.85 14.61 -28.11
N PRO A 215 -5.17 14.32 -29.24
CA PRO A 215 -4.98 15.32 -30.29
C PRO A 215 -6.31 15.84 -30.85
N GLU A 216 -7.35 15.00 -30.94
CA GLU A 216 -8.65 15.42 -31.42
C GLU A 216 -9.36 16.36 -30.43
N ALA A 217 -9.32 16.06 -29.13
CA ALA A 217 -9.87 16.93 -28.10
C ALA A 217 -9.16 18.30 -28.05
N LEU A 218 -7.83 18.30 -28.16
CA LEU A 218 -7.02 19.53 -28.20
C LEU A 218 -7.35 20.36 -29.43
N GLN A 219 -7.47 19.73 -30.60
CA GLN A 219 -7.85 20.43 -31.84
C GLN A 219 -9.25 21.02 -31.72
N ALA A 220 -10.21 20.30 -31.13
CA ALA A 220 -11.57 20.81 -30.93
C ALA A 220 -11.60 22.05 -30.01
N ALA A 221 -10.80 22.05 -28.95
CA ALA A 221 -10.65 23.22 -28.07
C ALA A 221 -10.00 24.40 -28.81
N LEU A 222 -8.95 24.15 -29.60
CA LEU A 222 -8.29 25.16 -30.41
C LEU A 222 -9.24 25.78 -31.45
N ASP A 223 -10.00 24.95 -32.16
CA ASP A 223 -10.99 25.39 -33.17
C ASP A 223 -12.11 26.24 -32.54
N HIS A 224 -12.38 26.04 -31.24
CA HIS A 224 -13.32 26.84 -30.46
C HIS A 224 -12.70 28.13 -29.88
N GLY A 225 -11.43 28.42 -30.18
CA GLY A 225 -10.74 29.64 -29.77
C GLY A 225 -10.20 29.61 -28.34
N VAL A 226 -9.94 28.43 -27.78
CA VAL A 226 -9.25 28.33 -26.48
C VAL A 226 -7.82 28.83 -26.62
N ASP A 227 -7.49 29.87 -25.86
CA ASP A 227 -6.12 30.38 -25.74
C ASP A 227 -5.32 29.52 -24.75
N PHE A 228 -4.49 28.62 -25.29
CA PHE A 228 -3.66 27.72 -24.50
C PHE A 228 -2.59 28.44 -23.67
N GLY A 229 -2.18 29.65 -24.06
CA GLY A 229 -1.18 30.44 -23.33
C GLY A 229 -1.65 30.88 -21.94
N ARG A 230 -2.96 30.88 -21.69
CA ARG A 230 -3.54 31.20 -20.37
C ARG A 230 -3.27 30.15 -19.30
N PHE A 231 -2.83 28.97 -19.71
CA PHE A 231 -2.60 27.81 -18.84
C PHE A 231 -1.10 27.54 -18.62
N ASP A 232 -0.25 28.52 -18.92
CA ASP A 232 1.17 28.55 -18.56
C ASP A 232 1.37 29.51 -17.37
N SER A 233 0.89 29.09 -16.22
CA SER A 233 0.90 29.86 -14.96
C SER A 233 2.32 30.18 -14.49
N LEU A 234 3.31 29.42 -14.96
CA LEU A 234 4.73 29.60 -14.63
C LEU A 234 5.55 30.33 -15.71
N GLY A 235 4.95 30.69 -16.85
CA GLY A 235 5.63 31.42 -17.93
C GLY A 235 6.77 30.64 -18.59
N ARG A 236 6.67 29.31 -18.66
CA ARG A 236 7.70 28.39 -19.18
C ARG A 236 7.55 28.11 -20.68
N GLY A 237 6.50 28.63 -21.31
CA GLY A 237 6.07 28.26 -22.65
C GLY A 237 5.45 26.87 -22.71
N ILE A 238 4.97 26.34 -21.57
CA ILE A 238 4.38 25.00 -21.46
C ILE A 238 3.02 25.11 -20.77
N VAL A 239 2.00 24.48 -21.34
CA VAL A 239 0.69 24.32 -20.68
C VAL A 239 0.87 23.43 -19.45
N ASP A 240 0.56 23.97 -18.28
CA ASP A 240 0.83 23.36 -16.97
C ASP A 240 0.02 22.08 -16.76
N SER A 241 -1.27 22.12 -17.08
CA SER A 241 -2.20 21.03 -16.78
C SER A 241 -3.30 20.94 -17.84
N ILE A 242 -3.41 19.78 -18.48
CA ILE A 242 -4.50 19.44 -19.41
C ILE A 242 -5.23 18.22 -18.86
N CYS A 243 -6.55 18.32 -18.69
CA CYS A 243 -7.42 17.20 -18.39
C CYS A 243 -8.45 17.05 -19.50
N ILE A 244 -8.67 15.83 -19.99
CA ILE A 244 -9.78 15.49 -20.87
C ILE A 244 -10.79 14.68 -20.05
N MET A 245 -11.99 15.22 -19.86
CA MET A 245 -13.09 14.47 -19.28
C MET A 245 -14.07 14.06 -20.37
N TYR A 246 -14.32 12.76 -20.51
CA TYR A 246 -15.17 12.24 -21.58
C TYR A 246 -16.55 11.77 -21.09
N ALA A 247 -17.56 11.90 -21.94
CA ALA A 247 -18.94 11.50 -21.65
C ALA A 247 -19.12 9.98 -21.46
N GLY A 248 -19.98 9.60 -20.50
CA GLY A 248 -20.30 8.21 -20.19
C GLY A 248 -19.49 7.67 -19.01
N ARG A 249 -19.87 6.49 -18.51
CA ARG A 249 -19.20 5.82 -17.40
C ARG A 249 -17.74 5.50 -17.73
N THR A 250 -16.90 5.44 -16.71
CA THR A 250 -15.48 5.12 -16.86
C THR A 250 -15.28 3.79 -17.58
N GLU A 251 -14.54 3.83 -18.69
CA GLU A 251 -14.09 2.65 -19.41
C GLU A 251 -12.69 2.32 -18.96
N PHE A 252 -12.51 1.14 -18.40
CA PHE A 252 -11.20 0.64 -18.02
C PHE A 252 -10.60 -0.07 -19.22
N ARG A 253 -10.37 0.65 -20.32
CA ARG A 253 -9.86 0.09 -21.59
C ARG A 253 -9.05 1.10 -22.40
N GLY A 254 -7.83 0.72 -22.78
CA GLY A 254 -7.01 1.49 -23.73
C GLY A 254 -6.86 2.95 -23.31
N ASP A 255 -7.02 3.88 -24.26
CA ASP A 255 -6.93 5.31 -23.98
C ASP A 255 -8.12 5.90 -23.22
N LEU A 256 -9.18 5.13 -23.00
CA LEU A 256 -10.29 5.55 -22.15
C LEU A 256 -10.08 5.17 -20.68
N TRP A 257 -9.14 4.27 -20.36
CA TRP A 257 -8.74 4.02 -18.98
C TRP A 257 -8.19 5.30 -18.38
N PRO A 258 -8.63 5.75 -17.19
CA PRO A 258 -8.08 6.95 -16.58
C PRO A 258 -6.56 6.90 -16.44
N HIS A 259 -5.86 7.87 -17.03
CA HIS A 259 -4.41 7.84 -17.05
C HIS A 259 -3.77 9.22 -17.12
N ASN A 260 -2.49 9.26 -16.74
CA ASN A 260 -1.56 10.34 -16.98
C ASN A 260 -0.55 9.92 -18.05
N SER A 261 -0.33 10.77 -19.05
CA SER A 261 0.70 10.52 -20.06
C SER A 261 1.22 11.84 -20.62
N ARG A 262 2.12 11.76 -21.60
CA ARG A 262 2.77 12.90 -22.24
C ARG A 262 2.33 13.00 -23.70
N PHE A 263 1.87 14.18 -24.09
CA PHE A 263 1.62 14.54 -25.48
C PHE A 263 2.23 15.91 -25.73
N VAL A 264 3.28 15.95 -26.55
CA VAL A 264 4.00 17.19 -26.87
C VAL A 264 3.60 17.67 -28.25
N ALA A 265 2.88 18.79 -28.29
CA ALA A 265 2.52 19.51 -29.50
C ALA A 265 2.71 21.01 -29.28
N GLN A 266 3.06 21.73 -30.35
CA GLN A 266 3.11 23.18 -30.33
C GLN A 266 1.73 23.73 -30.72
N ILE A 267 1.15 24.54 -29.85
CA ILE A 267 -0.16 25.16 -30.03
C ILE A 267 -0.03 26.64 -29.66
N ASP A 268 -0.27 27.54 -30.62
CA ASP A 268 -0.29 29.00 -30.42
C ASP A 268 0.88 29.60 -29.60
N GLY A 269 2.09 29.07 -29.82
CA GLY A 269 3.31 29.57 -29.17
C GLY A 269 3.62 28.99 -27.79
N VAL A 270 2.81 28.04 -27.31
CA VAL A 270 3.10 27.21 -26.14
C VAL A 270 3.18 25.72 -26.52
N SER A 271 3.85 24.93 -25.68
CA SER A 271 3.90 23.47 -25.81
C SER A 271 2.89 22.82 -24.88
N THR A 272 2.18 21.79 -25.34
CA THR A 272 1.56 20.82 -24.44
C THR A 272 2.64 19.92 -23.84
N ASN A 273 2.33 19.29 -22.69
CA ASN A 273 3.24 18.34 -22.06
C ASN A 273 2.47 17.16 -21.43
N PHE A 274 2.28 17.15 -20.12
CA PHE A 274 1.50 16.11 -19.46
C PHE A 274 0.00 16.39 -19.61
N TYR A 275 -0.76 15.31 -19.72
CA TYR A 275 -2.21 15.37 -19.73
C TYR A 275 -2.80 14.23 -18.86
N THR A 276 -4.04 14.41 -18.43
CA THR A 276 -4.85 13.35 -17.83
C THR A 276 -6.11 13.08 -18.66
N VAL A 277 -6.60 11.85 -18.60
CA VAL A 277 -7.90 11.45 -19.15
C VAL A 277 -8.72 10.83 -18.02
N THR A 278 -9.99 11.18 -17.91
CA THR A 278 -10.95 10.55 -17.00
C THR A 278 -12.38 10.66 -17.56
N SER A 279 -13.36 9.97 -16.98
CA SER A 279 -14.76 10.07 -17.41
C SER A 279 -15.54 11.10 -16.58
N ILE A 280 -16.57 11.69 -17.20
CA ILE A 280 -17.56 12.56 -16.53
C ILE A 280 -18.65 11.71 -15.83
N GLY A 281 -18.77 10.43 -16.17
CA GLY A 281 -19.83 9.55 -15.70
C GLY A 281 -21.07 9.55 -16.60
N GLY A 282 -22.08 8.77 -16.21
CA GLY A 282 -23.36 8.69 -16.93
C GLY A 282 -24.34 9.80 -16.54
N SER A 283 -24.16 10.39 -15.36
CA SER A 283 -24.96 11.51 -14.87
C SER A 283 -24.17 12.38 -13.91
N ALA A 284 -24.70 13.56 -13.57
CA ALA A 284 -24.06 14.45 -12.59
C ALA A 284 -23.89 13.77 -11.22
N ALA A 285 -24.68 12.74 -10.89
CA ALA A 285 -24.55 11.99 -9.64
C ALA A 285 -23.28 11.12 -9.57
N ASP A 286 -22.67 10.82 -10.73
CA ASP A 286 -21.45 10.01 -10.82
C ASP A 286 -20.17 10.83 -10.65
N LEU A 287 -20.27 12.16 -10.60
CA LEU A 287 -19.12 13.07 -10.46
C LEU A 287 -18.45 12.88 -9.10
N SER A 288 -17.24 12.32 -9.12
CA SER A 288 -16.41 12.05 -7.94
C SER A 288 -14.99 12.61 -8.10
N ILE A 289 -14.37 13.03 -6.99
CA ILE A 289 -13.05 13.67 -7.02
C ILE A 289 -11.87 12.70 -7.03
N GLY A 290 -12.06 11.46 -6.57
CA GLY A 290 -10.97 10.54 -6.21
C GLY A 290 -9.99 10.24 -7.36
N THR A 291 -10.48 9.71 -8.48
CA THR A 291 -9.65 9.45 -9.66
C THR A 291 -9.03 10.74 -10.21
N PHE A 292 -9.77 11.85 -10.23
CA PHE A 292 -9.23 13.12 -10.72
C PHE A 292 -8.06 13.60 -9.85
N CYS A 293 -8.18 13.53 -8.52
CA CYS A 293 -7.14 13.92 -7.57
C CYS A 293 -5.90 13.02 -7.70
N HIS A 294 -6.11 11.71 -7.85
CA HIS A 294 -5.02 10.76 -8.12
C HIS A 294 -4.25 11.10 -9.39
N GLU A 295 -4.93 11.26 -10.54
CA GLU A 295 -4.25 11.58 -11.81
C GLU A 295 -3.59 12.96 -11.80
N SER A 296 -4.22 13.92 -11.12
CA SER A 296 -3.66 15.26 -10.92
C SER A 296 -2.44 15.25 -10.00
N GLY A 297 -2.34 14.30 -9.06
CA GLY A 297 -1.16 14.08 -8.23
C GLY A 297 0.08 13.73 -9.07
N HIS A 298 -0.07 12.85 -10.07
CA HIS A 298 1.00 12.60 -11.05
C HIS A 298 1.31 13.82 -11.91
N LEU A 299 0.28 14.52 -12.37
CA LEU A 299 0.41 15.65 -13.26
C LEU A 299 1.18 16.81 -12.60
N LEU A 300 0.75 17.20 -11.40
CA LEU A 300 1.20 18.39 -10.70
C LEU A 300 2.44 18.09 -9.85
N CYS A 301 2.37 17.03 -9.04
CA CYS A 301 3.35 16.77 -7.99
C CYS A 301 4.40 15.74 -8.40
N ARG A 302 4.19 15.06 -9.53
CA ARG A 302 5.02 13.94 -10.00
C ARG A 302 5.14 12.84 -8.94
N TRP A 303 4.11 12.66 -8.11
CA TRP A 303 4.07 11.54 -7.18
C TRP A 303 4.05 10.22 -7.95
N PRO A 304 4.79 9.19 -7.53
CA PRO A 304 4.60 7.83 -8.05
C PRO A 304 3.31 7.23 -7.49
N ASP A 305 2.83 6.16 -8.14
CA ASP A 305 1.86 5.29 -7.47
C ASP A 305 2.53 4.56 -6.30
N LEU A 306 1.76 4.39 -5.22
CA LEU A 306 2.19 3.68 -4.01
C LEU A 306 1.60 2.28 -3.91
N TYR A 307 1.06 1.74 -4.99
CA TYR A 307 0.69 0.34 -5.14
C TYR A 307 1.66 -0.36 -6.10
N ASP A 308 1.71 -1.69 -6.05
CA ASP A 308 2.50 -2.50 -6.98
C ASP A 308 1.70 -2.71 -8.27
N TYR A 309 2.29 -2.28 -9.37
CA TYR A 309 1.75 -2.42 -10.71
C TYR A 309 1.92 -3.87 -11.26
N GLY A 310 2.65 -4.73 -10.55
CA GLY A 310 3.03 -6.07 -10.99
C GLY A 310 4.03 -6.05 -12.13
N LYS A 311 4.88 -5.00 -12.21
CA LYS A 311 5.77 -4.75 -13.35
C LYS A 311 7.13 -5.44 -13.24
N ILE A 312 7.58 -5.77 -12.03
CA ILE A 312 8.88 -6.44 -11.79
C ILE A 312 8.68 -7.89 -11.35
N GLU A 313 8.05 -8.64 -12.23
CA GLU A 313 8.06 -10.09 -12.23
C GLU A 313 9.43 -10.64 -12.69
N ARG A 314 10.48 -10.38 -11.90
CA ARG A 314 11.81 -11.01 -12.04
C ARG A 314 12.06 -11.86 -10.81
N GLU A 315 11.78 -13.16 -10.95
CA GLU A 315 12.22 -14.33 -10.15
C GLU A 315 11.10 -15.31 -9.73
N GLY A 316 9.95 -15.29 -10.40
CA GLY A 316 8.95 -16.37 -10.25
C GLY A 316 8.13 -16.29 -8.96
N ASP A 317 7.93 -15.08 -8.42
CA ASP A 317 6.90 -14.81 -7.43
C ASP A 317 5.55 -14.53 -8.12
N ASP A 318 4.50 -15.23 -7.66
CA ASP A 318 3.11 -15.02 -8.12
C ASP A 318 2.41 -13.88 -7.33
N PHE A 319 3.16 -13.13 -6.53
CA PHE A 319 2.63 -12.18 -5.56
C PHE A 319 2.78 -10.74 -6.06
N THR A 320 1.64 -10.09 -6.29
CA THR A 320 1.55 -8.63 -6.37
C THR A 320 1.36 -8.10 -4.95
N SER A 321 1.66 -6.83 -4.70
CA SER A 321 1.35 -6.12 -3.44
C SER A 321 0.22 -5.09 -3.62
N ALA A 322 -0.52 -4.79 -2.55
CA ALA A 322 -1.41 -3.63 -2.50
C ALA A 322 -0.65 -2.31 -2.25
N GLY A 323 0.65 -2.37 -1.97
CA GLY A 323 1.48 -1.24 -1.53
C GLY A 323 0.88 -0.56 -0.30
N LEU A 324 0.51 0.72 -0.38
CA LEU A 324 -0.18 1.41 0.72
C LEU A 324 -1.70 1.18 0.80
N GLY A 325 -2.28 0.41 -0.13
CA GLY A 325 -3.72 0.11 -0.12
C GLY A 325 -4.58 1.37 -0.01
N THR A 326 -5.58 1.37 0.86
CA THR A 326 -6.49 2.51 1.08
C THR A 326 -5.83 3.68 1.81
N TYR A 327 -4.64 3.52 2.38
CA TYR A 327 -3.96 4.52 3.19
C TYR A 327 -3.27 5.63 2.38
N CYS A 328 -3.48 5.74 1.07
CA CYS A 328 -3.06 6.93 0.31
C CYS A 328 -3.92 7.12 -0.94
N THR A 329 -4.24 8.37 -1.29
CA THR A 329 -4.84 8.70 -2.60
C THR A 329 -3.99 8.21 -3.78
N MET A 330 -2.67 8.15 -3.66
CA MET A 330 -1.79 7.60 -4.70
C MET A 330 -1.68 6.07 -4.67
N ALA A 331 -2.54 5.40 -3.89
CA ALA A 331 -2.76 3.96 -3.85
C ALA A 331 -4.26 3.68 -4.10
N ALA A 332 -4.86 2.67 -3.46
CA ALA A 332 -6.29 2.38 -3.57
C ALA A 332 -7.18 3.39 -2.82
N GLY A 333 -6.59 4.33 -2.07
CA GLY A 333 -7.32 5.33 -1.29
C GLY A 333 -8.15 6.30 -2.10
N ASN A 334 -7.90 6.43 -3.41
CA ASN A 334 -8.71 7.26 -4.30
C ASN A 334 -10.11 6.67 -4.59
N HIS A 335 -10.36 5.40 -4.25
CA HIS A 335 -11.64 4.72 -4.49
C HIS A 335 -12.56 4.68 -3.26
N LEU A 336 -12.09 5.18 -2.12
CA LEU A 336 -12.88 5.26 -0.89
C LEU A 336 -14.14 6.09 -1.06
N GLY A 337 -15.21 5.66 -0.39
CA GLY A 337 -16.54 6.24 -0.57
C GLY A 337 -16.98 6.25 -2.04
N HIS A 338 -16.66 5.21 -2.82
CA HIS A 338 -16.92 5.14 -4.27
C HIS A 338 -16.25 6.25 -5.09
N GLY A 339 -15.09 6.74 -4.61
CA GLY A 339 -14.34 7.84 -5.19
C GLY A 339 -14.78 9.23 -4.74
N PHE A 340 -15.83 9.34 -3.93
CA PHE A 340 -16.30 10.62 -3.39
C PHE A 340 -15.43 11.12 -2.22
N VAL A 341 -14.79 10.21 -1.49
CA VAL A 341 -14.05 10.51 -0.25
C VAL A 341 -12.63 9.93 -0.33
N PRO A 342 -11.76 10.45 -1.20
CA PRO A 342 -10.39 9.94 -1.30
C PRO A 342 -9.62 10.15 0.02
N SER A 343 -8.78 9.18 0.40
CA SER A 343 -7.96 9.31 1.62
C SER A 343 -6.94 10.43 1.51
N ALA A 344 -6.39 10.88 2.64
CA ALA A 344 -5.31 11.87 2.59
C ALA A 344 -4.12 11.36 1.76
N VAL A 345 -3.39 12.28 1.11
CA VAL A 345 -2.07 11.97 0.57
C VAL A 345 -1.14 11.70 1.75
N CYS A 346 -0.53 10.52 1.80
CA CYS A 346 0.31 10.14 2.94
C CYS A 346 1.47 11.12 3.13
N VAL A 347 1.92 11.26 4.38
CA VAL A 347 2.97 12.20 4.78
C VAL A 347 4.25 12.05 3.96
N TYR A 348 4.58 10.83 3.51
CA TYR A 348 5.73 10.55 2.66
C TYR A 348 5.73 11.40 1.38
N LEU A 349 4.63 11.38 0.62
CA LEU A 349 4.54 12.12 -0.64
C LEU A 349 4.44 13.62 -0.44
N ARG A 350 3.74 14.07 0.62
CA ARG A 350 3.69 15.49 1.01
C ARG A 350 5.08 16.02 1.33
N ARG A 351 5.92 15.21 2.02
CA ARG A 351 7.31 15.54 2.34
C ARG A 351 8.20 15.63 1.12
N LEU A 352 8.10 14.69 0.16
CA LEU A 352 8.91 14.70 -1.06
C LEU A 352 8.74 15.97 -1.91
N VAL A 353 7.54 16.56 -1.90
CA VAL A 353 7.25 17.82 -2.62
C VAL A 353 7.43 19.07 -1.77
N GLY A 354 7.96 18.92 -0.55
CA GLY A 354 8.30 20.03 0.33
C GLY A 354 7.10 20.72 0.98
N TRP A 355 5.93 20.05 1.06
CA TRP A 355 4.76 20.62 1.74
C TRP A 355 4.86 20.55 3.26
N THR A 356 5.69 19.67 3.81
CA THR A 356 5.84 19.47 5.25
C THR A 356 7.05 20.21 5.83
N ARG A 357 6.99 20.47 7.14
CA ARG A 357 8.11 20.73 8.02
C ARG A 357 8.38 19.46 8.82
N ASP A 358 9.65 19.07 8.89
CA ASP A 358 10.05 17.90 9.65
C ASP A 358 10.12 18.20 11.16
N VAL A 359 9.65 17.24 11.95
CA VAL A 359 9.81 17.15 13.40
C VAL A 359 10.58 15.89 13.69
N ASP A 360 11.81 16.04 14.19
CA ASP A 360 12.66 14.92 14.55
C ASP A 360 12.12 14.23 15.82
N ILE A 361 11.84 12.93 15.73
CA ILE A 361 11.35 12.10 16.83
C ILE A 361 12.40 11.07 17.31
N SER A 362 13.66 11.22 16.91
CA SER A 362 14.77 10.35 17.32
C SER A 362 15.14 10.49 18.79
N GLU A 363 14.93 11.67 19.36
CA GLU A 363 15.14 11.90 20.79
C GLU A 363 14.03 11.23 21.62
N PRO A 364 14.36 10.45 22.66
CA PRO A 364 13.36 9.85 23.53
C PRO A 364 12.43 10.90 24.16
N GLY A 365 11.12 10.76 23.95
CA GLY A 365 10.18 11.82 24.31
C GLY A 365 8.72 11.43 24.17
N THR A 366 7.84 12.36 24.48
CA THR A 366 6.41 12.27 24.18
C THR A 366 6.10 13.24 23.04
N TYR A 367 5.44 12.75 22.01
CA TYR A 367 5.12 13.48 20.78
C TYR A 367 3.62 13.43 20.52
N GLU A 368 3.14 14.40 19.75
CA GLU A 368 1.74 14.51 19.34
C GLU A 368 1.65 14.39 17.82
N ALA A 369 0.86 13.45 17.33
CA ALA A 369 0.45 13.38 15.93
C ALA A 369 -0.97 13.96 15.81
N ARG A 370 -1.10 15.13 15.19
CA ARG A 370 -2.38 15.83 15.00
C ARG A 370 -2.98 15.45 13.65
N HIS A 371 -4.23 14.99 13.65
CA HIS A 371 -4.95 14.71 12.42
C HIS A 371 -5.18 16.03 11.65
N GLY A 372 -4.97 16.02 10.34
CA GLY A 372 -5.13 17.20 9.48
C GLY A 372 -3.97 18.21 9.54
N ALA A 373 -2.90 17.95 10.30
CA ALA A 373 -1.65 18.73 10.23
C ALA A 373 -0.86 18.36 8.96
N TYR A 374 -1.39 18.70 7.80
CA TYR A 374 -0.83 18.27 6.51
C TYR A 374 0.51 18.95 6.15
N ASP A 375 0.96 19.92 6.94
CA ASP A 375 2.25 20.60 6.85
C ASP A 375 3.30 20.05 7.82
N GLU A 376 3.04 18.95 8.52
CA GLU A 376 3.99 18.35 9.47
C GLU A 376 4.33 16.89 9.11
N ALA A 377 5.60 16.54 9.29
CA ALA A 377 6.10 15.17 9.20
C ALA A 377 6.89 14.81 10.47
N LEU A 378 6.44 13.80 11.21
CA LEU A 378 7.18 13.25 12.35
C LEU A 378 8.18 12.22 11.81
N VAL A 379 9.47 12.53 11.87
CA VAL A 379 10.54 11.81 11.17
C VAL A 379 11.50 11.17 12.17
N PHE A 380 11.73 9.86 12.04
CA PHE A 380 12.83 9.17 12.69
C PHE A 380 13.89 8.83 11.61
N PRO A 381 14.95 9.64 11.48
CA PRO A 381 15.92 9.50 10.39
C PRO A 381 16.92 8.37 10.61
N HIS A 382 17.37 7.74 9.52
CA HIS A 382 18.52 6.84 9.59
C HIS A 382 19.81 7.63 9.90
N PRO A 383 20.60 7.28 10.93
CA PRO A 383 21.73 8.10 11.42
C PRO A 383 22.85 8.32 10.39
N GLY A 384 23.01 7.41 9.43
CA GLY A 384 23.96 7.53 8.31
C GLY A 384 23.35 7.72 6.91
N ARG A 385 22.00 7.78 6.78
CA ARG A 385 21.28 7.81 5.49
C ARG A 385 20.01 8.68 5.59
N GLN A 386 20.04 9.71 6.44
CA GLN A 386 18.87 10.51 6.84
C GLN A 386 18.04 11.07 5.69
N ASP A 387 18.68 11.42 4.57
CA ASP A 387 18.00 11.97 3.38
C ASP A 387 17.37 10.89 2.49
N VAL A 388 17.59 9.63 2.82
CA VAL A 388 17.27 8.48 1.97
C VAL A 388 16.31 7.54 2.67
N GLU A 389 16.68 7.04 3.85
CA GLU A 389 15.93 6.04 4.61
C GLU A 389 15.52 6.58 5.98
N TYR A 390 14.27 6.38 6.36
CA TYR A 390 13.69 6.93 7.59
C TYR A 390 12.33 6.28 7.88
N TYR A 391 11.87 6.42 9.13
CA TYR A 391 10.47 6.17 9.47
C TYR A 391 9.69 7.48 9.56
N LEU A 392 8.41 7.41 9.19
CA LEU A 392 7.45 8.50 9.38
C LEU A 392 6.31 8.04 10.29
N VAL A 393 5.79 8.96 11.10
CA VAL A 393 4.61 8.72 11.95
C VAL A 393 3.51 9.70 11.57
N GLU A 394 2.27 9.21 11.40
CA GLU A 394 1.12 10.02 10.98
C GLU A 394 -0.15 9.61 11.72
N ASN A 395 -0.99 10.58 12.10
CA ASN A 395 -2.31 10.30 12.65
C ASN A 395 -3.31 10.10 11.50
N ARG A 396 -3.82 8.88 11.38
CA ARG A 396 -4.79 8.43 10.38
C ARG A 396 -6.09 7.99 11.06
N SER A 397 -6.53 8.74 12.07
CA SER A 397 -7.83 8.53 12.71
C SER A 397 -8.95 8.78 11.70
N SER A 398 -10.07 8.03 11.78
CA SER A 398 -11.19 8.13 10.84
C SER A 398 -11.96 9.45 10.92
N ILE A 399 -11.33 10.54 10.45
CA ILE A 399 -11.78 11.92 10.50
C ILE A 399 -11.48 12.56 9.13
N GLY A 400 -12.36 13.44 8.64
CA GLY A 400 -12.12 14.18 7.39
C GLY A 400 -11.87 13.26 6.19
N PHE A 401 -10.74 13.42 5.52
CA PHE A 401 -10.36 12.58 4.36
C PHE A 401 -10.15 11.11 4.72
N ASP A 402 -9.87 10.78 5.99
CA ASP A 402 -9.65 9.40 6.43
C ASP A 402 -10.92 8.75 7.01
N ALA A 403 -12.08 9.40 6.89
CA ALA A 403 -13.35 8.91 7.46
C ALA A 403 -13.78 7.52 6.93
N GLU A 404 -13.37 7.17 5.72
CA GLU A 404 -13.70 5.90 5.05
C GLU A 404 -12.58 4.85 5.16
N LEU A 405 -11.49 5.11 5.89
CA LEU A 405 -10.46 4.11 6.13
C LEU A 405 -11.02 2.93 6.94
N THR A 406 -10.52 1.73 6.63
CA THR A 406 -10.89 0.49 7.32
C THR A 406 -10.29 0.39 8.72
N SER A 407 -9.17 1.08 8.97
CA SER A 407 -8.52 1.22 10.28
C SER A 407 -8.46 2.67 10.73
N SER A 408 -8.37 2.88 12.05
CA SER A 408 -8.24 4.20 12.67
C SER A 408 -7.13 4.19 13.71
N GLY A 409 -6.08 4.98 13.52
CA GLY A 409 -4.99 5.02 14.49
C GLY A 409 -3.72 5.73 14.00
N LEU A 410 -2.61 5.39 14.64
CA LEU A 410 -1.28 5.89 14.31
C LEU A 410 -0.67 5.03 13.20
N ALA A 411 -0.35 5.62 12.06
CA ALA A 411 0.42 4.97 11.01
C ALA A 411 1.92 5.13 11.28
N VAL A 412 2.68 4.05 11.05
CA VAL A 412 4.15 4.07 11.05
C VAL A 412 4.61 3.58 9.68
N TYR A 413 5.28 4.44 8.93
CA TYR A 413 5.79 4.13 7.60
C TYR A 413 7.29 3.89 7.64
N HIS A 414 7.79 2.92 6.87
CA HIS A 414 9.22 2.75 6.57
C HIS A 414 9.46 3.18 5.12
N CYS A 415 10.28 4.22 4.95
CA CYS A 415 10.48 4.88 3.67
C CYS A 415 11.95 4.78 3.26
N ASP A 416 12.18 4.54 1.97
CA ASP A 416 13.47 4.75 1.32
C ASP A 416 13.25 5.33 -0.08
N ILE A 417 13.73 6.54 -0.36
CA ILE A 417 13.52 7.17 -1.67
C ILE A 417 14.20 6.44 -2.83
N ARG A 418 15.10 5.50 -2.54
CA ARG A 418 15.76 4.59 -3.50
C ARG A 418 15.07 3.22 -3.56
N GLY A 419 13.97 3.02 -2.84
CA GLY A 419 13.12 1.85 -2.98
C GLY A 419 12.19 1.95 -4.20
N SER A 420 11.37 0.92 -4.37
CA SER A 420 10.26 0.89 -5.34
C SER A 420 9.10 0.10 -4.75
N ASN A 421 7.86 0.53 -4.95
CA ASN A 421 6.71 -0.26 -4.48
C ASN A 421 6.48 -1.54 -5.30
N GLU A 422 7.24 -1.71 -6.38
CA GLU A 422 7.40 -2.97 -7.11
C GLU A 422 8.36 -3.97 -6.43
N PHE A 423 8.99 -3.61 -5.31
CA PHE A 423 9.99 -4.43 -4.61
C PHE A 423 9.51 -4.86 -3.22
N GLN A 424 8.68 -5.88 -3.19
CA GLN A 424 8.07 -6.48 -2.01
C GLN A 424 8.98 -7.40 -1.19
N GLN A 425 10.23 -7.60 -1.61
CA GLN A 425 11.13 -8.59 -1.00
C GLN A 425 11.66 -8.17 0.37
N GLY A 426 11.61 -6.88 0.72
CA GLY A 426 12.06 -6.35 2.01
C GLY A 426 13.55 -6.56 2.27
N THR A 427 14.37 -6.54 1.20
CA THR A 427 15.82 -6.72 1.25
C THR A 427 16.56 -5.40 1.04
N PRO A 428 17.85 -5.27 1.39
CA PRO A 428 18.58 -4.00 1.30
C PRO A 428 18.66 -3.40 -0.12
N THR A 429 18.49 -4.23 -1.15
CA THR A 429 18.60 -3.83 -2.57
C THR A 429 17.27 -3.92 -3.31
N ARG A 430 16.24 -4.52 -2.70
CA ARG A 430 14.88 -4.66 -3.24
C ARG A 430 13.89 -4.53 -2.10
N HIS A 431 13.36 -3.33 -1.93
CA HIS A 431 12.44 -2.95 -0.88
C HIS A 431 11.52 -1.81 -1.32
N TYR A 432 10.41 -1.67 -0.61
CA TYR A 432 9.43 -0.63 -0.82
C TYR A 432 10.03 0.77 -0.73
N GLN A 433 9.48 1.66 -1.55
CA GLN A 433 9.78 3.07 -1.42
C GLN A 433 9.07 3.66 -0.19
N CYS A 434 7.85 3.19 0.08
CA CYS A 434 7.09 3.50 1.29
C CYS A 434 6.21 2.29 1.64
N ALA A 435 6.46 1.68 2.81
CA ALA A 435 5.65 0.59 3.35
C ALA A 435 4.96 1.02 4.65
N LEU A 436 3.76 0.51 4.91
CA LEU A 436 3.09 0.66 6.19
C LEU A 436 3.49 -0.51 7.10
N LEU A 437 3.99 -0.23 8.30
CA LEU A 437 4.19 -1.25 9.32
C LEU A 437 2.83 -1.65 9.90
N GLN A 438 2.12 -2.59 9.25
CA GLN A 438 0.80 -3.08 9.69
C GLN A 438 0.84 -3.57 11.14
N ALA A 439 0.02 -3.00 12.02
CA ALA A 439 0.12 -3.20 13.48
C ALA A 439 -0.14 -4.64 13.93
N ASP A 440 -0.80 -5.47 13.11
CA ASP A 440 -1.02 -6.90 13.35
C ASP A 440 0.14 -7.80 12.86
N GLY A 441 1.04 -7.28 12.03
CA GLY A 441 2.14 -8.01 11.42
C GLY A 441 1.71 -9.08 10.41
N HIS A 442 0.50 -9.01 9.84
CA HIS A 442 0.01 -10.00 8.87
C HIS A 442 0.61 -9.88 7.47
N LEU A 443 1.14 -8.70 7.13
CA LEU A 443 1.69 -8.36 5.81
C LEU A 443 0.66 -8.56 4.69
N ASP A 444 -0.60 -8.22 4.97
CA ASP A 444 -1.71 -8.39 4.03
C ASP A 444 -1.60 -7.44 2.83
N LEU A 445 -0.99 -6.26 3.02
CA LEU A 445 -0.69 -5.34 1.93
C LEU A 445 0.46 -5.87 1.06
N GLU A 446 1.54 -6.35 1.66
CA GLU A 446 2.70 -6.89 0.93
C GLU A 446 2.34 -8.18 0.17
N THR A 447 1.41 -8.98 0.72
CA THR A 447 0.95 -10.23 0.10
C THR A 447 -0.33 -10.08 -0.73
N ASN A 448 -0.83 -8.84 -0.88
CA ASN A 448 -2.07 -8.49 -1.62
C ASN A 448 -3.26 -9.37 -1.26
N ARG A 449 -3.44 -9.63 0.04
CA ARG A 449 -4.61 -10.32 0.58
C ARG A 449 -5.82 -9.39 0.70
N ASN A 450 -5.57 -8.11 1.00
CA ASN A 450 -6.58 -7.06 1.06
C ASN A 450 -5.94 -5.67 0.77
N GLN A 451 -6.76 -4.63 0.72
CA GLN A 451 -6.35 -3.23 0.49
C GLN A 451 -6.21 -2.44 1.81
N GLY A 452 -6.13 -3.14 2.93
CA GLY A 452 -6.14 -2.63 4.29
C GLY A 452 -7.36 -3.12 5.07
N ASP A 453 -7.17 -3.36 6.36
CA ASP A 453 -8.20 -3.81 7.30
C ASP A 453 -8.08 -3.14 8.67
N GLY A 454 -9.05 -3.42 9.55
CA GLY A 454 -9.18 -2.74 10.84
C GLY A 454 -8.03 -2.91 11.81
N ALA A 455 -7.05 -3.79 11.55
CA ALA A 455 -5.92 -4.08 12.42
C ALA A 455 -4.59 -3.47 11.95
N ASP A 456 -4.57 -2.71 10.85
CA ASP A 456 -3.31 -2.18 10.30
C ASP A 456 -2.70 -0.99 11.05
N LEU A 457 -3.52 -0.12 11.67
CA LEU A 457 -3.03 1.09 12.35
C LEU A 457 -2.90 0.87 13.86
N TYR A 458 -1.88 1.48 14.46
CA TYR A 458 -1.60 1.30 15.88
C TYR A 458 -2.57 2.09 16.76
N GLY A 459 -3.20 1.40 17.70
CA GLY A 459 -3.96 1.99 18.80
C GLY A 459 -3.28 1.80 20.16
N PRO A 460 -3.99 2.06 21.27
CA PRO A 460 -3.49 1.80 22.61
C PRO A 460 -3.11 0.34 22.80
N THR A 461 -1.85 0.11 23.21
CA THR A 461 -1.35 -1.23 23.55
C THR A 461 -0.59 -1.21 24.88
N PRO A 462 -0.68 -2.27 25.70
CA PRO A 462 0.22 -2.45 26.83
C PRO A 462 1.68 -2.56 26.36
N GLY A 463 2.58 -1.80 26.97
CA GLY A 463 4.01 -1.86 26.65
C GLY A 463 4.41 -1.08 25.40
N THR A 464 5.23 -1.72 24.56
CA THR A 464 5.84 -1.17 23.34
C THR A 464 5.13 -1.72 22.11
N ALA A 465 4.64 -0.84 21.25
CA ALA A 465 3.93 -1.16 20.02
C ALA A 465 4.90 -1.54 18.89
N VAL A 466 5.97 -0.75 18.71
CA VAL A 466 6.96 -0.92 17.64
C VAL A 466 8.36 -0.93 18.27
N SER A 467 9.20 -1.88 17.87
CA SER A 467 10.63 -2.00 18.23
C SER A 467 11.35 -2.98 17.30
N HIS A 468 12.66 -3.19 17.48
CA HIS A 468 13.41 -4.19 16.71
C HIS A 468 12.91 -5.64 16.91
N SER A 469 12.15 -5.91 17.97
CA SER A 469 11.64 -7.24 18.33
C SER A 469 10.13 -7.40 18.15
N SER A 470 9.41 -6.34 17.75
CA SER A 470 7.98 -6.41 17.43
C SER A 470 7.74 -7.11 16.09
N ARG A 471 6.47 -7.33 15.77
CA ARG A 471 6.04 -7.82 14.45
C ARG A 471 4.95 -6.86 13.95
N PRO A 472 5.25 -6.03 12.93
CA PRO A 472 6.52 -5.89 12.21
C PRO A 472 7.62 -5.26 13.09
N ALA A 473 8.88 -5.53 12.76
CA ALA A 473 10.04 -4.99 13.48
C ALA A 473 10.50 -3.67 12.87
N SER A 474 10.99 -2.73 13.68
CA SER A 474 11.65 -1.49 13.22
C SER A 474 13.12 -1.72 12.89
N LEU A 475 13.40 -2.48 11.83
CA LEU A 475 14.75 -2.67 11.29
C LEU A 475 14.97 -1.81 10.05
N TRP A 476 16.18 -1.30 9.87
CA TRP A 476 16.58 -0.73 8.58
C TRP A 476 16.59 -1.80 7.49
N TRP A 477 16.56 -1.38 6.23
CA TRP A 477 16.55 -2.30 5.09
C TRP A 477 17.83 -3.15 5.02
N ASP A 478 18.93 -2.72 5.63
CA ASP A 478 20.15 -3.52 5.78
C ASP A 478 20.06 -4.63 6.86
N GLY A 479 18.93 -4.70 7.57
CA GLY A 479 18.63 -5.64 8.64
C GLY A 479 19.13 -5.21 10.02
N THR A 480 19.80 -4.06 10.14
CA THR A 480 20.27 -3.54 11.43
C THR A 480 19.13 -2.88 12.22
N GLU A 481 19.29 -2.83 13.54
CA GLU A 481 18.31 -2.20 14.42
C GLU A 481 18.24 -0.69 14.19
N SER A 482 17.02 -0.16 14.05
CA SER A 482 16.82 1.28 13.90
C SER A 482 16.93 2.07 15.20
N GLY A 483 16.62 1.44 16.33
CA GLY A 483 16.42 2.11 17.62
C GLY A 483 15.07 2.82 17.75
N LEU A 484 14.25 2.87 16.69
CA LEU A 484 12.88 3.38 16.79
C LEU A 484 12.08 2.46 17.71
N THR A 485 11.57 3.04 18.79
CA THR A 485 10.64 2.40 19.71
C THR A 485 9.40 3.28 19.80
N VAL A 486 8.20 2.72 19.65
CA VAL A 486 6.93 3.48 19.80
C VAL A 486 6.11 2.83 20.90
N SER A 487 5.65 3.62 21.88
CA SER A 487 4.88 3.14 23.02
C SER A 487 3.87 4.18 23.51
N ALA A 488 3.01 3.79 24.47
CA ALA A 488 2.07 4.69 25.14
C ALA A 488 1.18 5.50 24.16
N ILE A 489 0.71 4.84 23.11
CA ILE A 489 -0.18 5.41 22.09
C ILE A 489 -1.56 5.66 22.74
N SER A 490 -2.08 6.89 22.62
CA SER A 490 -3.43 7.22 23.08
C SER A 490 -4.50 6.72 22.10
N PRO A 491 -5.79 6.67 22.50
CA PRO A 491 -6.87 6.33 21.57
C PRO A 491 -6.86 7.24 20.33
N PRO A 492 -7.30 6.73 19.16
CA PRO A 492 -7.48 7.54 17.95
C PRO A 492 -8.42 8.74 18.18
N GLY A 493 -8.14 9.84 17.48
CA GLY A 493 -8.85 11.12 17.61
C GLY A 493 -8.09 12.27 16.94
N GLU A 494 -8.51 13.51 17.19
CA GLU A 494 -7.85 14.71 16.63
C GLU A 494 -6.35 14.77 16.96
N VAL A 495 -5.96 14.26 18.13
CA VAL A 495 -4.56 14.15 18.56
C VAL A 495 -4.32 12.74 19.07
N ILE A 496 -3.29 12.08 18.53
CA ILE A 496 -2.71 10.87 19.10
C ILE A 496 -1.40 11.25 19.77
N THR A 497 -1.30 11.05 21.09
CA THR A 497 -0.02 11.15 21.81
C THR A 497 0.67 9.80 21.79
N PHE A 498 1.98 9.78 21.58
CA PHE A 498 2.80 8.58 21.68
C PHE A 498 4.17 8.92 22.24
N ARG A 499 4.94 7.90 22.62
CA ARG A 499 6.30 8.05 23.09
C ARG A 499 7.28 7.39 22.15
N THR A 500 8.40 8.07 21.88
CA THR A 500 9.58 7.43 21.30
C THR A 500 10.68 7.20 22.33
N GLY A 501 11.55 6.26 22.02
CA GLY A 501 12.63 5.81 22.91
C GLY A 501 12.18 4.70 23.87
N ALA A 502 13.19 4.03 24.44
CA ALA A 502 13.01 2.84 25.28
C ALA A 502 12.02 3.07 26.43
N ARG A 503 11.16 2.07 26.68
CA ARG A 503 10.21 2.06 27.80
C ARG A 503 10.73 1.11 28.89
N GLY A 504 11.72 1.57 29.64
CA GLY A 504 12.34 0.82 30.74
C GLY A 504 13.76 1.30 31.02
N VAL A 505 14.23 1.14 32.26
CA VAL A 505 15.62 1.45 32.62
C VAL A 505 16.49 0.27 32.18
N ALA A 506 17.06 0.35 30.98
CA ALA A 506 17.98 -0.65 30.44
C ALA A 506 19.03 -1.04 31.50
N GLY A 507 19.24 -2.36 31.65
CA GLY A 507 20.21 -2.91 32.60
C GLY A 507 19.66 -3.26 33.99
N THR A 508 18.36 -3.05 34.26
CA THR A 508 17.73 -3.53 35.49
C THR A 508 17.67 -5.06 35.48
N VAL A 509 18.14 -5.71 36.55
CA VAL A 509 18.04 -7.16 36.70
C VAL A 509 16.81 -7.50 37.54
N VAL A 510 15.96 -8.38 37.01
CA VAL A 510 14.69 -8.80 37.61
C VAL A 510 14.71 -10.31 37.73
N THR A 511 14.44 -10.83 38.92
CA THR A 511 14.52 -12.26 39.21
C THR A 511 13.20 -12.79 39.73
N GLY A 512 12.87 -14.04 39.38
CA GLY A 512 11.80 -14.79 40.01
C GLY A 512 12.21 -16.24 40.23
N SER A 513 11.61 -16.88 41.23
CA SER A 513 11.85 -18.29 41.54
C SER A 513 10.56 -18.97 42.01
N SER A 514 10.50 -20.29 41.82
CA SER A 514 9.43 -21.15 42.27
C SER A 514 10.00 -22.51 42.65
N ALA A 515 9.55 -23.07 43.78
CA ALA A 515 9.96 -24.37 44.29
C ALA A 515 8.72 -25.22 44.61
N PRO A 516 7.99 -25.69 43.58
CA PRO A 516 6.66 -26.26 43.78
C PRO A 516 6.70 -27.65 44.42
N GLY A 517 7.81 -28.39 44.31
CA GLY A 517 7.89 -29.79 44.76
C GLY A 517 6.78 -30.65 44.15
N ALA A 518 6.33 -30.31 42.94
CA ALA A 518 5.13 -30.86 42.34
C ALA A 518 5.45 -32.08 41.47
N ALA A 519 4.60 -33.11 41.59
CA ALA A 519 4.72 -34.31 40.77
C ALA A 519 4.45 -34.01 39.29
N ILE A 520 5.30 -34.55 38.43
CA ILE A 520 5.13 -34.58 36.99
C ILE A 520 4.27 -35.82 36.70
N VAL A 521 3.02 -35.60 36.31
CA VAL A 521 2.06 -36.70 36.04
C VAL A 521 2.35 -37.32 34.67
N ASP A 522 2.37 -38.65 34.62
CA ASP A 522 2.46 -39.46 33.40
C ASP A 522 1.16 -39.35 32.58
N ASP A 523 1.05 -38.32 31.75
CA ASP A 523 0.02 -38.26 30.72
C ASP A 523 0.54 -37.49 29.50
N ALA A 524 0.53 -38.16 28.33
CA ALA A 524 0.82 -37.58 27.03
C ALA A 524 -0.03 -36.34 26.69
N ARG A 525 -1.09 -36.06 27.46
CA ARG A 525 -1.99 -34.91 27.30
C ARG A 525 -1.92 -33.85 28.41
N GLY A 526 -1.12 -34.02 29.47
CA GLY A 526 -1.17 -33.10 30.62
C GLY A 526 0.08 -33.08 31.49
N GLY A 527 1.21 -32.59 30.97
CA GLY A 527 2.38 -32.29 31.79
C GLY A 527 2.15 -31.18 32.84
N LEU A 528 3.08 -31.04 33.78
CA LEU A 528 3.09 -29.98 34.80
C LEU A 528 3.34 -28.61 34.16
N THR A 529 2.63 -27.58 34.62
CA THR A 529 2.92 -26.17 34.30
C THR A 529 3.02 -25.38 35.60
N ASP A 530 4.17 -24.74 35.79
CA ASP A 530 4.43 -23.83 36.92
C ASP A 530 4.66 -22.40 36.41
N VAL A 531 4.35 -21.39 37.22
CA VAL A 531 4.29 -19.99 36.76
C VAL A 531 5.06 -19.05 37.71
N ILE A 532 5.97 -18.27 37.13
CA ILE A 532 6.62 -17.12 37.77
C ILE A 532 6.04 -15.85 37.16
N THR A 533 5.57 -14.90 37.96
CA THR A 533 5.09 -13.60 37.48
C THR A 533 6.13 -12.53 37.77
N LEU A 534 6.56 -11.80 36.74
CA LEU A 534 7.45 -10.64 36.89
C LEU A 534 6.66 -9.35 36.69
N ASP A 535 6.87 -8.37 37.55
CA ASP A 535 6.30 -7.02 37.42
C ASP A 535 7.41 -5.99 37.15
N ALA A 536 8.04 -6.13 35.98
CA ALA A 536 9.04 -5.18 35.50
C ALA A 536 8.77 -4.81 34.05
N GLU A 537 8.90 -3.53 33.75
CA GLU A 537 8.80 -3.00 32.40
C GLU A 537 10.12 -3.18 31.64
N GLY A 538 10.05 -3.21 30.31
CA GLY A 538 11.19 -3.42 29.42
C GLY A 538 11.12 -4.73 28.64
N THR A 539 12.13 -4.97 27.82
CA THR A 539 12.30 -6.18 27.02
C THR A 539 13.35 -7.12 27.64
N VAL A 540 13.42 -8.37 27.21
CA VAL A 540 14.46 -9.33 27.63
C VAL A 540 15.76 -9.01 26.89
N GLY A 541 16.74 -8.40 27.58
CA GLY A 541 18.08 -8.15 27.04
C GLY A 541 19.03 -9.33 27.27
N GLU A 542 19.06 -9.87 28.49
CA GLU A 542 19.71 -11.13 28.83
C GLU A 542 18.77 -11.98 29.68
N LEU A 543 18.83 -13.29 29.54
CA LEU A 543 18.01 -14.23 30.29
C LEU A 543 18.86 -15.40 30.80
N THR A 544 18.77 -15.68 32.09
CA THR A 544 19.30 -16.89 32.72
C THR A 544 18.16 -17.71 33.30
N VAL A 545 18.18 -19.02 33.07
CA VAL A 545 17.22 -19.98 33.63
C VAL A 545 17.98 -21.07 34.36
N VAL A 546 17.60 -21.32 35.61
CA VAL A 546 18.12 -22.43 36.43
C VAL A 546 16.95 -23.31 36.82
N LEU A 547 17.07 -24.63 36.69
CA LEU A 547 16.04 -25.56 37.17
C LEU A 547 16.61 -26.90 37.65
N GLU A 548 15.87 -27.51 38.56
CA GLU A 548 16.11 -28.86 39.07
C GLU A 548 14.84 -29.71 39.00
N ILE A 549 14.95 -30.86 38.33
CA ILE A 549 13.91 -31.88 38.26
C ILE A 549 14.49 -33.20 38.74
N GLU A 550 13.85 -33.82 39.72
CA GLU A 550 14.13 -35.20 40.09
C GLU A 550 13.38 -36.15 39.15
N HIS A 551 14.10 -37.01 38.45
CA HIS A 551 13.50 -37.93 37.47
C HIS A 551 14.30 -39.23 37.37
N PRO A 552 13.63 -40.39 37.27
CA PRO A 552 14.33 -41.67 37.08
C PRO A 552 15.02 -41.80 35.72
N ARG A 553 14.57 -41.09 34.67
CA ARG A 553 15.17 -41.06 33.32
C ARG A 553 14.93 -39.73 32.60
N ILE A 554 15.93 -38.87 32.44
CA ILE A 554 15.74 -37.55 31.83
C ILE A 554 15.48 -37.60 30.32
N GLY A 555 15.80 -38.71 29.65
CA GLY A 555 15.43 -38.95 28.25
C GLY A 555 13.92 -39.01 28.01
N ASP A 556 13.11 -39.15 29.07
CA ASP A 556 11.65 -39.15 28.98
C ASP A 556 11.06 -37.73 28.98
N LEU A 557 11.82 -36.74 29.43
CA LEU A 557 11.35 -35.39 29.68
C LEU A 557 11.40 -34.47 28.46
N ARG A 558 10.40 -33.58 28.39
CA ARG A 558 10.40 -32.37 27.56
C ARG A 558 10.11 -31.16 28.42
N VAL A 559 11.00 -30.16 28.38
CA VAL A 559 10.90 -28.93 29.17
C VAL A 559 10.84 -27.72 28.24
N VAL A 560 9.81 -26.90 28.39
CA VAL A 560 9.55 -25.71 27.56
C VAL A 560 9.28 -24.51 28.45
N LEU A 561 9.99 -23.41 28.21
CA LEU A 561 9.69 -22.10 28.78
C LEU A 561 8.83 -21.29 27.81
N LEU A 562 7.76 -20.69 28.33
CA LEU A 562 6.88 -19.77 27.61
C LEU A 562 7.00 -18.37 28.24
N SER A 563 7.21 -17.36 27.40
CA SER A 563 7.20 -15.95 27.81
C SER A 563 5.77 -15.42 28.00
N PRO A 564 5.60 -14.20 28.56
CA PRO A 564 4.29 -13.56 28.71
C PRO A 564 3.54 -13.36 27.38
N THR A 565 4.25 -13.19 26.27
CA THR A 565 3.67 -13.01 24.92
C THR A 565 3.41 -14.34 24.19
N GLY A 566 3.87 -15.46 24.76
CA GLY A 566 3.65 -16.81 24.20
C GLY A 566 4.79 -17.33 23.31
N ARG A 567 5.94 -16.63 23.21
CA ARG A 567 7.16 -17.19 22.59
C ARG A 567 7.67 -18.37 23.42
N ARG A 568 8.37 -19.30 22.76
CA ARG A 568 8.74 -20.60 23.32
C ARG A 568 10.25 -20.88 23.20
N ALA A 569 10.84 -21.37 24.28
CA ALA A 569 12.19 -21.95 24.30
C ALA A 569 12.13 -23.41 24.77
N VAL A 570 12.70 -24.33 24.01
CA VAL A 570 12.78 -25.75 24.38
C VAL A 570 14.08 -25.97 25.14
N LEU A 571 14.01 -26.05 26.46
CA LEU A 571 15.18 -26.15 27.34
C LEU A 571 15.75 -27.57 27.38
N HIS A 572 14.89 -28.57 27.25
CA HIS A 572 15.26 -29.98 27.22
C HIS A 572 14.30 -30.75 26.31
N ASN A 573 14.82 -31.64 25.47
CA ASN A 573 14.02 -32.39 24.52
C ASN A 573 14.49 -33.85 24.43
N ARG A 574 14.18 -34.62 25.46
CA ARG A 574 14.34 -36.09 25.47
C ARG A 574 15.78 -36.55 25.19
N THR A 575 16.76 -35.76 25.63
CA THR A 575 18.18 -36.09 25.58
C THR A 575 18.64 -36.68 26.91
N GLY A 576 19.79 -37.35 26.94
CA GLY A 576 20.36 -37.93 28.18
C GLY A 576 19.94 -39.38 28.49
N GLY A 577 19.08 -40.01 27.69
CA GLY A 577 18.77 -41.44 27.82
C GLY A 577 18.28 -41.84 29.22
N ASP A 578 18.95 -42.80 29.84
CA ASP A 578 18.62 -43.34 31.18
C ASP A 578 19.25 -42.54 32.34
N ASP A 579 19.88 -41.39 32.07
CA ASP A 579 20.45 -40.53 33.12
C ASP A 579 19.37 -40.05 34.08
N LYS A 580 19.72 -39.88 35.36
CA LYS A 580 18.81 -39.47 36.43
C LYS A 580 18.95 -38.00 36.74
N ASN A 581 17.83 -37.37 37.06
CA ASN A 581 17.70 -35.98 37.49
C ASN A 581 18.23 -34.96 36.46
N LEU A 582 17.42 -33.95 36.17
CA LEU A 582 17.78 -32.89 35.24
C LEU A 582 18.13 -31.64 36.04
N ARG A 583 19.37 -31.17 35.86
CA ARG A 583 19.83 -29.87 36.36
C ARG A 583 20.25 -29.04 35.14
N LEU A 584 19.63 -27.88 34.96
CA LEU A 584 19.99 -26.96 33.89
C LEU A 584 20.36 -25.60 34.48
N GLU A 585 21.40 -25.00 33.91
CA GLU A 585 21.78 -23.61 34.07
C GLU A 585 22.08 -23.09 32.67
N LEU A 586 21.18 -22.27 32.14
CA LEU A 586 21.20 -21.79 30.76
C LEU A 586 21.22 -20.26 30.78
N ASP A 587 22.14 -19.67 30.02
CA ASP A 587 22.12 -18.24 29.71
C ASP A 587 21.64 -18.00 28.27
N SER A 588 21.43 -16.74 27.91
CA SER A 588 21.01 -16.33 26.58
C SER A 588 22.17 -16.09 25.60
N GLN A 589 23.41 -16.48 25.92
CA GLN A 589 24.56 -16.31 25.02
C GLN A 589 24.61 -17.43 23.97
N PRO A 590 24.67 -17.12 22.67
CA PRO A 590 24.69 -18.15 21.63
C PRO A 590 25.91 -19.08 21.72
N PRO A 591 25.74 -20.39 21.45
CA PRO A 591 24.49 -21.05 21.08
C PRO A 591 23.64 -21.44 22.31
N THR A 592 22.40 -20.97 22.37
CA THR A 592 21.48 -21.23 23.49
C THR A 592 20.03 -21.50 23.02
N PRO A 593 19.26 -22.37 23.70
CA PRO A 593 17.83 -22.50 23.48
C PRO A 593 17.02 -21.27 23.90
N LEU A 594 17.60 -20.33 24.65
CA LEU A 594 16.92 -19.12 25.16
C LEU A 594 16.90 -17.95 24.16
N ALA A 595 17.72 -17.98 23.11
CA ALA A 595 17.79 -16.92 22.09
C ALA A 595 16.42 -16.49 21.52
N PRO A 596 15.44 -17.41 21.29
CA PRO A 596 14.11 -17.04 20.83
C PRO A 596 13.27 -16.24 21.83
N LEU A 597 13.77 -15.90 23.02
CA LEU A 597 13.08 -15.10 24.02
C LEU A 597 13.69 -13.70 24.19
N LEU A 598 14.81 -13.41 23.51
CA LEU A 598 15.41 -12.07 23.49
C LEU A 598 14.47 -11.07 22.79
N GLY A 599 14.43 -9.85 23.33
CA GLY A 599 13.58 -8.75 22.90
C GLY A 599 12.10 -8.87 23.31
N ASP A 600 11.72 -9.94 24.02
CA ASP A 600 10.33 -10.15 24.44
C ASP A 600 9.95 -9.31 25.67
N GLY A 601 8.66 -9.07 25.91
CA GLY A 601 8.21 -8.30 27.08
C GLY A 601 8.49 -9.00 28.41
N VAL A 602 9.05 -8.26 29.39
CA VAL A 602 9.40 -8.84 30.71
C VAL A 602 8.19 -9.01 31.63
N ARG A 603 7.27 -8.02 31.65
CA ARG A 603 6.09 -8.02 32.52
C ARG A 603 5.13 -9.15 32.16
N GLY A 604 4.76 -9.94 33.16
CA GLY A 604 3.68 -10.93 33.06
C GLY A 604 4.08 -12.33 33.50
N ALA A 605 3.28 -13.31 33.09
CA ALA A 605 3.39 -14.70 33.52
C ALA A 605 4.35 -15.50 32.62
N TRP A 606 5.47 -15.91 33.19
CA TRP A 606 6.43 -16.86 32.63
C TRP A 606 6.04 -18.27 33.03
N LYS A 607 5.87 -19.18 32.06
CA LYS A 607 5.36 -20.53 32.33
C LYS A 607 6.40 -21.58 31.98
N LEU A 608 6.79 -22.40 32.95
CA LEU A 608 7.60 -23.59 32.73
C LEU A 608 6.69 -24.80 32.57
N LYS A 609 6.71 -25.41 31.38
CA LYS A 609 5.98 -26.63 31.09
C LYS A 609 6.92 -27.83 31.05
N VAL A 610 6.65 -28.83 31.89
CA VAL A 610 7.41 -30.07 31.99
C VAL A 610 6.49 -31.23 31.64
N THR A 611 6.90 -32.08 30.71
CA THR A 611 6.10 -33.25 30.29
C THR A 611 6.98 -34.48 30.27
N ASP A 612 6.57 -35.52 30.99
CA ASP A 612 7.05 -36.88 30.76
C ASP A 612 6.20 -37.50 29.64
N VAL A 613 6.85 -38.06 28.61
CA VAL A 613 6.13 -38.67 27.47
C VAL A 613 6.27 -40.20 27.40
N VAL A 614 6.84 -40.85 28.43
CA VAL A 614 7.07 -42.30 28.49
C VAL A 614 6.74 -42.84 29.91
N ALA A 615 5.53 -43.35 30.08
CA ALA A 615 5.14 -44.09 31.29
C ALA A 615 6.01 -45.36 31.49
N PRO A 616 6.25 -45.84 32.75
CA PRO A 616 5.65 -45.42 34.02
C PRO A 616 6.57 -44.56 34.92
N ALA A 617 7.31 -43.60 34.36
CA ALA A 617 8.33 -42.86 35.07
C ALA A 617 7.81 -41.49 35.58
N ALA A 618 7.29 -41.44 36.80
CA ALA A 618 6.94 -40.16 37.44
C ALA A 618 8.16 -39.48 38.08
N GLY A 619 8.30 -38.16 37.92
CA GLY A 619 9.29 -37.35 38.63
C GLY A 619 8.70 -36.11 39.31
N THR A 620 9.56 -35.22 39.77
CA THR A 620 9.18 -34.04 40.57
C THR A 620 9.92 -32.81 40.07
N LEU A 621 9.20 -31.72 39.80
CA LEU A 621 9.82 -30.40 39.64
C LEU A 621 10.17 -29.86 41.02
N VAL A 622 11.47 -29.82 41.34
CA VAL A 622 11.97 -29.38 42.64
C VAL A 622 11.89 -27.86 42.71
N ASP A 623 12.63 -27.20 41.83
CA ASP A 623 12.65 -25.74 41.71
C ASP A 623 13.05 -25.27 40.31
N TRP A 624 12.73 -24.00 40.05
CA TRP A 624 13.28 -23.24 38.94
C TRP A 624 13.31 -21.75 39.26
N SER A 625 14.22 -21.05 38.59
CA SER A 625 14.34 -19.60 38.66
C SER A 625 14.70 -19.02 37.29
N LEU A 626 14.37 -17.75 37.12
CA LEU A 626 14.78 -16.98 35.97
C LEU A 626 15.29 -15.61 36.42
N SER A 627 16.32 -15.12 35.74
CA SER A 627 16.90 -13.80 35.90
C SER A 627 16.92 -13.11 34.55
N VAL A 628 16.25 -11.96 34.46
CA VAL A 628 16.21 -11.14 33.24
C VAL A 628 16.99 -9.86 33.48
N ARG A 629 18.03 -9.61 32.69
CA ARG A 629 18.53 -8.25 32.51
C ARG A 629 17.64 -7.58 31.46
N THR A 630 16.91 -6.56 31.89
CA THR A 630 16.04 -5.79 31.00
C THR A 630 16.85 -5.10 29.91
N GLY A 631 16.44 -5.30 28.66
CA GLY A 631 16.80 -4.50 27.50
C GLY A 631 15.85 -3.31 27.34
N THR A 632 15.97 -2.62 26.21
CA THR A 632 15.22 -1.40 25.85
C THR A 632 13.79 -1.67 25.42
#